data_AF-A0A0E3ST61-F1
#
_entry.id   AF-A0A0E3ST61-F1
#
_cell.length_a   1.000
_cell.length_b   1.000
_cell.length_c   1.000
_cell.angle_alpha   90.00
_cell.angle_beta   90.00
_cell.angle_gamma   90.00
#
_symmetry.space_group_name_H-M   'P 1'
#
loop_
_entity.id
_entity.type
_entity.pdbx_description
1 polymer ?
#
loop_
_entity_poly.entity_id
_entity_poly.type
_entity_poly.pdbx_seq_one_letter_code
_entity_poly.pdbx_strand_id
1 'polypeptide(L)'
;MDTNTTAKVLAGHAVRIAEELRAPAIIVSGEIELEDFETDIPIYYVTRRQKSIIDNLISDTVDEGDHLKKIIEPINRETSGNVQYIEEAAAIEHIIGELREGTIVGLIQTKESSAIVIHEISQSPLIRILQECEERIEPEVMRAALTIAFDIAASGREGHKIGTAFILGDTEEVMERSHQMILNPYAGHKDEHRNILVKKNWESIKEFALLDGIFVISEEGLVHAAGRYLDVDAKDIDIEKGLGGRHVSAAAITRDTFAIAVTISESGGTVRVYMDGKELLCLDYIERPVLGNARQRLQ
;
A
#
# COMPACT_ATOMS: atom_id res chain seq x y z
N MET A 1 -31.30 7.20 -20.99
CA MET A 1 -30.40 8.29 -20.55
C MET A 1 -29.01 7.89 -20.96
N ASP A 2 -28.24 8.84 -21.49
CA ASP A 2 -26.83 8.61 -21.80
C ASP A 2 -26.08 8.32 -20.47
N THR A 3 -25.17 7.34 -20.46
CA THR A 3 -24.35 6.98 -19.30
C THR A 3 -23.60 8.20 -18.76
N ASN A 4 -23.24 9.13 -19.64
CA ASN A 4 -22.59 10.39 -19.29
C ASN A 4 -23.50 11.33 -18.47
N THR A 5 -24.81 11.35 -18.72
CA THR A 5 -25.77 12.15 -17.92
C THR A 5 -25.93 11.58 -16.51
N THR A 6 -26.00 10.26 -16.37
CA THR A 6 -26.11 9.59 -15.06
C THR A 6 -24.87 9.81 -14.20
N ALA A 7 -23.68 9.74 -14.81
CA ALA A 7 -22.40 10.00 -14.14
C ALA A 7 -22.33 11.44 -13.59
N LYS A 8 -22.74 12.45 -14.37
CA LYS A 8 -22.79 13.85 -13.90
C LYS A 8 -23.76 14.06 -12.74
N VAL A 9 -24.92 13.38 -12.73
CA VAL A 9 -25.86 13.47 -11.60
C VAL A 9 -25.24 12.89 -10.33
N LEU A 10 -24.63 11.70 -10.42
CA LEU A 10 -23.94 11.07 -9.29
C LEU A 10 -22.78 11.93 -8.77
N ALA A 11 -21.97 12.46 -9.68
CA ALA A 11 -20.87 13.38 -9.35
C ALA A 11 -21.35 14.57 -8.52
N GLY A 12 -22.44 15.23 -8.95
CA GLY A 12 -23.02 16.36 -8.20
C GLY A 12 -23.58 15.97 -6.83
N HIS A 13 -24.06 14.75 -6.65
CA HIS A 13 -24.48 14.25 -5.33
C HIS A 13 -23.31 13.88 -4.43
N ALA A 14 -22.28 13.25 -4.98
CA ALA A 14 -21.07 12.91 -4.24
C ALA A 14 -20.37 14.15 -3.69
N VAL A 15 -20.27 15.24 -4.47
CA VAL A 15 -19.73 16.51 -4.00
C VAL A 15 -20.53 17.05 -2.81
N ARG A 16 -21.86 17.06 -2.89
CA ARG A 16 -22.71 17.51 -1.77
C ARG A 16 -22.56 16.64 -0.54
N ILE A 17 -22.56 15.32 -0.71
CA ILE A 17 -22.34 14.38 0.40
C ILE A 17 -20.98 14.63 1.04
N ALA A 18 -19.93 14.84 0.24
CA ALA A 18 -18.60 15.14 0.75
C ALA A 18 -18.58 16.45 1.55
N GLU A 19 -19.24 17.51 1.07
CA GLU A 19 -19.36 18.79 1.79
C GLU A 19 -20.12 18.63 3.12
N GLU A 20 -21.24 17.92 3.11
CA GLU A 20 -22.05 17.65 4.30
C GLU A 20 -21.28 16.85 5.36
N LEU A 21 -20.54 15.82 4.92
CA LEU A 21 -19.70 15.00 5.79
C LEU A 21 -18.39 15.70 6.18
N ARG A 22 -18.07 16.84 5.56
CA ARG A 22 -16.74 17.47 5.64
C ARG A 22 -15.66 16.44 5.34
N ALA A 23 -15.83 15.72 4.25
CA ALA A 23 -14.92 14.66 3.84
C ALA A 23 -13.50 15.22 3.70
N PRO A 24 -12.47 14.45 4.08
CA PRO A 24 -11.09 14.88 3.89
C PRO A 24 -10.71 14.84 2.41
N ALA A 25 -11.38 14.02 1.60
CA ALA A 25 -11.19 13.91 0.16
C ALA A 25 -12.40 13.30 -0.55
N ILE A 26 -12.49 13.59 -1.85
CA ILE A 26 -13.24 12.80 -2.83
C ILE A 26 -12.25 11.96 -3.63
N ILE A 27 -12.47 10.66 -3.73
CA ILE A 27 -11.60 9.76 -4.52
C ILE A 27 -12.39 9.19 -5.70
N VAL A 28 -11.88 9.37 -6.92
CA VAL A 28 -12.55 8.98 -8.15
C VAL A 28 -11.80 7.83 -8.82
N SER A 29 -12.48 6.70 -9.00
CA SER A 29 -12.02 5.55 -9.78
C SER A 29 -12.86 5.42 -11.05
N GLY A 30 -12.30 5.84 -12.19
CA GLY A 30 -12.96 5.82 -13.50
C GLY A 30 -12.86 7.16 -14.22
N GLU A 31 -13.65 7.32 -15.30
CA GLU A 31 -13.63 8.49 -16.17
C GLU A 31 -14.70 9.55 -15.80
N ILE A 32 -14.95 9.77 -14.50
CA ILE A 32 -15.86 10.83 -14.04
C ILE A 32 -15.07 12.12 -13.90
N GLU A 33 -15.35 13.12 -14.72
CA GLU A 33 -14.81 14.47 -14.52
C GLU A 33 -15.64 15.24 -13.50
N LEU A 34 -14.97 15.79 -12.48
CA LEU A 34 -15.59 16.65 -11.45
C LEU A 34 -15.32 18.15 -11.65
N GLU A 35 -14.67 18.53 -12.76
CA GLU A 35 -14.24 19.91 -13.04
C GLU A 35 -15.42 20.90 -13.16
N ASP A 36 -16.60 20.39 -13.50
CA ASP A 36 -17.85 21.15 -13.61
C ASP A 36 -18.44 21.55 -12.25
N PHE A 37 -17.94 21.01 -11.14
CA PHE A 37 -18.47 21.23 -9.79
C PHE A 37 -17.54 22.09 -8.93
N GLU A 38 -18.15 22.97 -8.14
CA GLU A 38 -17.43 23.82 -7.19
C GLU A 38 -17.37 23.16 -5.81
N THR A 39 -16.15 22.90 -5.33
CA THR A 39 -15.90 22.34 -4.00
C THR A 39 -14.48 22.69 -3.52
N ASP A 40 -14.35 22.86 -2.20
CA ASP A 40 -13.05 23.05 -1.54
C ASP A 40 -12.44 21.71 -1.07
N ILE A 41 -13.17 20.59 -1.25
CA ILE A 41 -12.70 19.26 -0.88
C ILE A 41 -11.74 18.77 -1.96
N PRO A 42 -10.52 18.31 -1.59
CA PRO A 42 -9.55 17.83 -2.56
C PRO A 42 -10.09 16.59 -3.27
N ILE A 43 -9.88 16.54 -4.58
CA ILE A 43 -10.31 15.46 -5.46
C ILE A 43 -9.08 14.69 -5.90
N TYR A 44 -9.11 13.38 -5.75
CA TYR A 44 -8.03 12.48 -6.11
C TYR A 44 -8.51 11.49 -7.15
N TYR A 45 -7.82 11.43 -8.29
CA TYR A 45 -8.10 10.44 -9.33
C TYR A 45 -7.20 9.24 -9.19
N VAL A 46 -7.80 8.05 -9.11
CA VAL A 46 -7.08 6.77 -8.98
C VAL A 46 -7.31 5.91 -10.22
N THR A 47 -6.21 5.40 -10.77
CA THR A 47 -6.24 4.55 -11.97
C THR A 47 -5.83 3.13 -11.64
N ARG A 48 -6.80 2.21 -11.67
CA ARG A 48 -6.51 0.79 -11.45
C ARG A 48 -5.74 0.20 -12.63
N ARG A 49 -4.52 -0.31 -12.42
CA ARG A 49 -3.91 -1.26 -13.36
C ARG A 49 -4.69 -2.58 -13.30
N GLN A 50 -5.28 -2.99 -14.41
CA GLN A 50 -5.89 -4.32 -14.51
C GLN A 50 -4.79 -5.37 -14.36
N LYS A 51 -4.94 -6.30 -13.40
CA LYS A 51 -4.13 -7.52 -13.37
C LYS A 51 -4.29 -8.26 -14.70
N SER A 52 -3.18 -8.76 -15.25
CA SER A 52 -3.16 -9.48 -16.52
C SER A 52 -4.15 -10.66 -16.49
N ILE A 53 -4.70 -10.99 -17.66
CA ILE A 53 -5.75 -12.01 -17.92
C ILE A 53 -5.48 -13.36 -17.23
N ILE A 54 -4.24 -13.65 -16.86
CA ILE A 54 -3.78 -14.88 -16.22
C ILE A 54 -4.36 -15.05 -14.80
N ASP A 55 -4.51 -13.97 -14.03
CA ASP A 55 -5.14 -14.01 -12.69
C ASP A 55 -6.66 -14.19 -12.76
N ASN A 56 -7.26 -13.94 -13.94
CA ASN A 56 -8.69 -14.11 -14.16
C ASN A 56 -9.07 -15.55 -14.47
N LEU A 57 -8.12 -16.42 -14.82
CA LEU A 57 -8.36 -17.80 -15.25
C LEU A 57 -8.31 -18.83 -14.11
N ILE A 58 -7.89 -18.45 -12.90
CA ILE A 58 -7.67 -19.39 -11.78
C ILE A 58 -8.99 -19.75 -11.05
N SER A 59 -10.06 -18.96 -11.22
CA SER A 59 -11.35 -19.23 -10.56
C SER A 59 -12.35 -20.04 -11.39
N ASP A 60 -12.07 -20.34 -12.66
CA ASP A 60 -13.05 -20.91 -13.59
C ASP A 60 -13.14 -22.45 -13.57
N THR A 61 -13.08 -23.04 -12.39
CA THR A 61 -13.52 -24.42 -12.20
C THR A 61 -14.66 -24.45 -11.19
N VAL A 62 -15.90 -24.43 -11.69
CA VAL A 62 -17.03 -25.32 -11.33
C VAL A 62 -18.40 -24.75 -11.80
N ASP A 63 -19.19 -25.67 -12.37
CA ASP A 63 -20.64 -25.70 -12.66
C ASP A 63 -21.29 -24.83 -13.75
N GLU A 64 -21.85 -25.51 -14.76
CA GLU A 64 -22.67 -24.99 -15.87
C GLU A 64 -24.09 -24.53 -15.45
N GLY A 65 -24.36 -24.35 -14.17
CA GLY A 65 -25.74 -24.28 -13.64
C GLY A 65 -26.37 -22.90 -13.44
N ASP A 66 -25.64 -21.77 -13.55
CA ASP A 66 -26.18 -20.51 -13.03
C ASP A 66 -25.80 -19.28 -13.88
N HIS A 67 -26.60 -19.01 -14.93
CA HIS A 67 -26.46 -17.82 -15.78
C HIS A 67 -26.53 -16.50 -14.99
N LEU A 68 -27.21 -16.47 -13.84
CA LEU A 68 -27.24 -15.31 -12.96
C LEU A 68 -25.88 -15.08 -12.28
N LYS A 69 -25.19 -16.14 -11.84
CA LYS A 69 -23.82 -16.00 -11.30
C LYS A 69 -22.84 -15.48 -12.33
N LYS A 70 -22.93 -15.93 -13.58
CA LYS A 70 -22.08 -15.43 -14.68
C LYS A 70 -22.26 -13.92 -14.98
N ILE A 71 -23.37 -13.31 -14.58
CA ILE A 71 -23.63 -11.87 -14.74
C ILE A 71 -23.32 -11.12 -13.44
N ILE A 72 -23.67 -11.69 -12.27
CA ILE A 72 -23.50 -11.07 -10.96
C ILE A 72 -22.04 -11.09 -10.50
N GLU A 73 -21.30 -12.16 -10.74
CA GLU A 73 -19.91 -12.30 -10.29
C GLU A 73 -18.97 -11.27 -10.93
N PRO A 74 -19.00 -11.01 -12.25
CA PRO A 74 -18.18 -9.97 -12.84
C PRO A 74 -18.48 -8.58 -12.26
N ILE A 75 -19.77 -8.24 -12.11
CA ILE A 75 -20.20 -6.94 -11.56
C ILE A 75 -19.78 -6.78 -10.10
N ASN A 76 -20.00 -7.81 -9.27
CA ASN A 76 -19.60 -7.79 -7.87
C ASN A 76 -18.07 -7.76 -7.72
N ARG A 77 -17.33 -8.49 -8.55
CA ARG A 77 -15.86 -8.52 -8.53
C ARG A 77 -15.26 -7.20 -8.97
N GLU A 78 -15.81 -6.57 -10.01
CA GLU A 78 -15.37 -5.25 -10.48
C GLU A 78 -15.70 -4.18 -9.43
N THR A 79 -16.92 -4.19 -8.89
CA THR A 79 -17.35 -3.21 -7.88
C THR A 79 -16.58 -3.37 -6.57
N SER A 80 -16.43 -4.60 -6.05
CA SER A 80 -15.67 -4.86 -4.81
C SER A 80 -14.20 -4.49 -4.98
N GLY A 81 -13.61 -4.78 -6.13
CA GLY A 81 -12.23 -4.39 -6.42
C GLY A 81 -12.03 -2.88 -6.49
N ASN A 82 -12.99 -2.13 -7.05
CA ASN A 82 -12.92 -0.67 -7.11
C ASN A 82 -13.19 0.00 -5.75
N VAL A 83 -14.07 -0.56 -4.93
CA VAL A 83 -14.26 -0.13 -3.54
C VAL A 83 -12.95 -0.32 -2.78
N GLN A 84 -12.40 -1.53 -2.77
CA GLN A 84 -11.13 -1.84 -2.11
C GLN A 84 -10.01 -0.88 -2.56
N TYR A 85 -9.93 -0.59 -3.86
CA TYR A 85 -8.92 0.32 -4.40
C TYR A 85 -9.04 1.76 -3.87
N ILE A 86 -10.27 2.27 -3.71
CA ILE A 86 -10.52 3.58 -3.11
C ILE A 86 -10.14 3.58 -1.62
N GLU A 87 -10.47 2.51 -0.90
CA GLU A 87 -10.13 2.35 0.53
C GLU A 87 -8.60 2.29 0.74
N GLU A 88 -7.90 1.53 -0.10
CA GLU A 88 -6.44 1.42 -0.08
C GLU A 88 -5.78 2.75 -0.41
N ALA A 89 -6.22 3.45 -1.46
CA ALA A 89 -5.69 4.75 -1.82
C ALA A 89 -5.88 5.78 -0.69
N ALA A 90 -7.08 5.84 -0.09
CA ALA A 90 -7.35 6.74 1.03
C ALA A 90 -6.41 6.45 2.22
N ALA A 91 -6.22 5.18 2.52
CA ALA A 91 -5.41 4.76 3.66
C ALA A 91 -3.91 5.00 3.43
N ILE A 92 -3.40 4.77 2.22
CA ILE A 92 -2.01 5.10 1.84
C ILE A 92 -1.78 6.60 1.96
N GLU A 93 -2.64 7.44 1.36
CA GLU A 93 -2.54 8.91 1.43
C GLU A 93 -2.59 9.40 2.89
N HIS A 94 -3.35 8.72 3.74
CA HIS A 94 -3.37 9.00 5.17
C HIS A 94 -2.05 8.65 5.86
N ILE A 95 -1.49 7.46 5.59
CA ILE A 95 -0.19 7.03 6.16
C ILE A 95 0.93 8.01 5.82
N ILE A 96 1.00 8.43 4.56
CA ILE A 96 2.07 9.32 4.10
C ILE A 96 1.88 10.77 4.57
N GLY A 97 0.74 11.08 5.19
CA GLY A 97 0.43 12.37 5.79
C GLY A 97 -0.20 13.39 4.86
N GLU A 98 -0.63 12.98 3.66
CA GLU A 98 -1.29 13.84 2.68
C GLU A 98 -2.80 13.94 2.91
N LEU A 99 -3.39 12.92 3.55
CA LEU A 99 -4.81 12.89 3.88
C LEU A 99 -5.04 12.85 5.39
N ARG A 100 -5.90 13.75 5.90
CA ARG A 100 -6.33 13.71 7.31
C ARG A 100 -7.31 12.55 7.54
N GLU A 101 -7.40 12.09 8.79
CA GLU A 101 -8.39 11.10 9.20
C GLU A 101 -9.83 11.60 8.98
N GLY A 102 -10.74 10.66 8.73
CA GLY A 102 -12.17 10.88 8.61
C GLY A 102 -12.83 10.06 7.51
N THR A 103 -14.08 10.41 7.21
CA THR A 103 -14.89 9.71 6.21
C THR A 103 -14.69 10.29 4.81
N ILE A 104 -14.11 9.52 3.90
CA ILE A 104 -13.98 9.87 2.47
C ILE A 104 -15.25 9.56 1.68
N VAL A 105 -15.39 10.22 0.54
CA VAL A 105 -16.42 9.89 -0.47
C VAL A 105 -15.73 9.38 -1.73
N GLY A 106 -15.99 8.12 -2.06
CA GLY A 106 -15.55 7.47 -3.29
C GLY A 106 -16.56 7.61 -4.41
N LEU A 107 -16.10 7.82 -5.63
CA LEU A 107 -16.89 7.75 -6.86
C LEU A 107 -16.30 6.66 -7.75
N ILE A 108 -17.11 5.67 -8.08
CA ILE A 108 -16.72 4.58 -8.98
C ILE A 108 -17.52 4.72 -10.26
N GLN A 109 -16.84 4.67 -11.41
CA GLN A 109 -17.46 4.48 -12.71
C GLN A 109 -16.82 3.30 -13.43
N THR A 110 -17.68 2.36 -13.83
CA THR A 110 -17.35 1.27 -14.72
C THR A 110 -18.09 1.47 -16.04
N LYS A 111 -17.93 0.53 -16.98
CA LYS A 111 -18.69 0.55 -18.25
C LYS A 111 -20.19 0.38 -18.04
N GLU A 112 -20.60 -0.33 -16.99
CA GLU A 112 -21.98 -0.78 -16.79
C GLU A 112 -22.64 -0.16 -15.55
N SER A 113 -21.85 0.40 -14.63
CA SER A 113 -22.32 0.89 -13.34
C SER A 113 -21.60 2.14 -12.88
N SER A 114 -22.24 2.89 -11.98
CA SER A 114 -21.60 3.98 -11.26
C SER A 114 -22.13 3.98 -9.82
N ALA A 115 -21.25 4.26 -8.86
CA ALA A 115 -21.57 4.16 -7.43
C ALA A 115 -20.88 5.27 -6.64
N ILE A 116 -21.53 5.67 -5.54
CA ILE A 116 -20.93 6.49 -4.49
C ILE A 116 -20.61 5.55 -3.33
N VAL A 117 -19.38 5.62 -2.84
CA VAL A 117 -18.86 4.88 -1.69
C VAL A 117 -18.63 5.88 -0.58
N ILE A 118 -18.95 5.52 0.65
CA ILE A 118 -18.62 6.31 1.84
C ILE A 118 -17.79 5.39 2.72
N HIS A 119 -16.57 5.80 3.05
CA HIS A 119 -15.63 4.96 3.78
C HIS A 119 -14.91 5.75 4.87
N GLU A 120 -14.87 5.19 6.07
CA GLU A 120 -14.13 5.75 7.19
C GLU A 120 -12.69 5.22 7.17
N ILE A 121 -11.69 6.11 7.01
CA ILE A 121 -10.29 5.71 6.82
C ILE A 121 -9.80 4.79 7.95
N SER A 122 -10.20 5.05 9.20
CA SER A 122 -9.82 4.23 10.35
C SER A 122 -10.32 2.77 10.28
N GLN A 123 -11.29 2.48 9.42
CA GLN A 123 -11.81 1.13 9.19
C GLN A 123 -11.07 0.38 8.08
N SER A 124 -10.15 1.04 7.37
CA SER A 124 -9.34 0.40 6.33
C SER A 124 -8.51 -0.76 6.91
N PRO A 125 -8.46 -1.92 6.23
CA PRO A 125 -7.62 -3.05 6.65
C PRO A 125 -6.16 -2.65 6.90
N LEU A 126 -5.60 -1.76 6.08
CA LEU A 126 -4.23 -1.29 6.23
C LEU A 126 -4.03 -0.49 7.54
N ILE A 127 -5.01 0.30 7.98
CA ILE A 127 -4.92 1.05 9.25
C ILE A 127 -5.03 0.11 10.45
N ARG A 128 -5.87 -0.93 10.35
CA ARG A 128 -5.96 -1.97 11.39
C ARG A 128 -4.66 -2.76 11.53
N ILE A 129 -3.99 -3.07 10.42
CA ILE A 129 -2.70 -3.74 10.43
C ILE A 129 -1.63 -2.86 11.05
N LEU A 130 -1.65 -1.55 10.75
CA LEU A 130 -0.79 -0.60 11.47
C LEU A 130 -1.00 -0.70 12.97
N GLN A 131 -2.25 -0.65 13.44
CA GLN A 131 -2.60 -0.78 14.87
C GLN A 131 -2.10 -2.09 15.49
N GLU A 132 -2.20 -3.21 14.77
CA GLU A 132 -1.67 -4.52 15.20
C GLU A 132 -0.15 -4.49 15.33
N CYS A 133 0.54 -3.77 14.45
CA CYS A 133 2.00 -3.60 14.49
C CYS A 133 2.47 -2.70 15.64
N GLU A 134 1.62 -1.78 16.14
CA GLU A 134 1.95 -0.89 17.27
C GLU A 134 2.24 -1.64 18.58
N GLU A 135 1.84 -2.92 18.67
CA GLU A 135 2.19 -3.77 19.81
C GLU A 135 3.68 -4.12 19.87
N ARG A 136 4.42 -3.99 18.75
CA ARG A 136 5.84 -4.42 18.63
C ARG A 136 6.80 -3.29 18.28
N ILE A 137 6.34 -2.28 17.53
CA ILE A 137 7.17 -1.19 17.04
C ILE A 137 6.46 0.15 17.20
N GLU A 138 7.22 1.24 17.30
CA GLU A 138 6.61 2.57 17.37
C GLU A 138 5.78 2.86 16.10
N PRO A 139 4.55 3.41 16.24
CA PRO A 139 3.68 3.69 15.09
C PRO A 139 4.35 4.55 14.01
N GLU A 140 5.17 5.51 14.42
CA GLU A 140 5.94 6.41 13.58
C GLU A 140 6.98 5.66 12.74
N VAL A 141 7.61 4.62 13.31
CA VAL A 141 8.60 3.79 12.63
C VAL A 141 7.93 2.96 11.54
N MET A 142 6.79 2.35 11.84
CA MET A 142 6.01 1.62 10.85
C MET A 142 5.52 2.54 9.72
N ARG A 143 4.99 3.72 10.07
CA ARG A 143 4.57 4.73 9.08
C ARG A 143 5.73 5.17 8.20
N ALA A 144 6.91 5.43 8.76
CA ALA A 144 8.09 5.80 7.99
C ALA A 144 8.54 4.66 7.07
N ALA A 145 8.59 3.42 7.56
CA ALA A 145 8.95 2.24 6.76
C ALA A 145 7.99 2.01 5.59
N LEU A 146 6.68 2.06 5.84
CA LEU A 146 5.66 1.94 4.78
C LEU A 146 5.73 3.09 3.79
N THR A 147 5.91 4.33 4.25
CA THR A 147 6.03 5.50 3.36
C THR A 147 7.21 5.34 2.41
N ILE A 148 8.38 4.96 2.93
CA ILE A 148 9.56 4.71 2.11
C ILE A 148 9.34 3.51 1.18
N ALA A 149 8.69 2.44 1.67
CA ALA A 149 8.37 1.27 0.84
C ALA A 149 7.46 1.63 -0.33
N PHE A 150 6.40 2.42 -0.11
CA PHE A 150 5.52 2.92 -1.17
C PHE A 150 6.25 3.85 -2.13
N ASP A 151 7.14 4.72 -1.64
CA ASP A 151 7.95 5.58 -2.50
C ASP A 151 8.90 4.77 -3.41
N ILE A 152 9.53 3.73 -2.87
CA ILE A 152 10.39 2.80 -3.64
C ILE A 152 9.56 2.01 -4.65
N ALA A 153 8.42 1.49 -4.23
CA ALA A 153 7.47 0.78 -5.10
C ALA A 153 7.01 1.64 -6.28
N ALA A 154 6.75 2.92 -6.02
CA ALA A 154 6.27 3.88 -7.01
C ALA A 154 7.33 4.32 -8.00
N SER A 155 8.48 4.70 -7.48
CA SER A 155 9.48 5.42 -8.26
C SER A 155 10.54 4.49 -8.85
N GLY A 156 10.71 3.30 -8.26
CA GLY A 156 11.96 2.56 -8.38
C GLY A 156 13.16 3.47 -8.06
N ARG A 157 14.29 3.23 -8.71
CA ARG A 157 15.42 4.18 -8.75
C ARG A 157 16.13 4.06 -10.09
N GLU A 158 16.47 5.19 -10.69
CA GLU A 158 17.20 5.25 -11.97
C GLU A 158 16.56 4.44 -13.11
N GLY A 159 15.23 4.29 -13.10
CA GLY A 159 14.49 3.51 -14.12
C GLY A 159 14.49 1.99 -13.87
N HIS A 160 15.06 1.53 -12.76
CA HIS A 160 15.04 0.14 -12.32
C HIS A 160 14.01 -0.07 -11.21
N LYS A 161 13.28 -1.18 -11.29
CA LYS A 161 12.48 -1.64 -10.16
C LYS A 161 13.42 -2.17 -9.07
N ILE A 162 13.07 -1.94 -7.81
CA ILE A 162 13.89 -2.34 -6.66
C ILE A 162 13.13 -3.37 -5.85
N GLY A 163 13.79 -4.50 -5.56
CA GLY A 163 13.33 -5.44 -4.55
C GLY A 163 14.16 -5.31 -3.28
N THR A 164 13.54 -4.95 -2.16
CA THR A 164 14.22 -4.84 -0.86
C THR A 164 13.29 -5.24 0.28
N ALA A 165 13.80 -5.32 1.51
CA ALA A 165 12.98 -5.53 2.70
C ALA A 165 13.52 -4.80 3.92
N PHE A 166 12.62 -4.32 4.76
CA PHE A 166 12.86 -3.74 6.06
C PHE A 166 12.39 -4.72 7.13
N ILE A 167 13.30 -5.16 7.99
CA ILE A 167 13.00 -5.97 9.16
C ILE A 167 13.03 -5.05 10.37
N LEU A 168 11.89 -4.90 11.04
CA LEU A 168 11.62 -3.92 12.07
C LEU A 168 11.49 -4.62 13.43
N GLY A 169 12.27 -4.17 14.41
CA GLY A 169 12.26 -4.70 15.77
C GLY A 169 12.99 -6.04 15.94
N ASP A 170 13.04 -6.50 17.19
CA ASP A 170 13.78 -7.69 17.65
C ASP A 170 15.22 -7.73 17.10
N THR A 171 15.87 -6.56 17.15
CA THR A 171 17.09 -6.29 16.40
C THR A 171 18.21 -7.28 16.73
N GLU A 172 18.36 -7.64 18.00
CA GLU A 172 19.41 -8.56 18.45
C GLU A 172 19.22 -9.95 17.81
N GLU A 173 18.03 -10.53 17.91
CA GLU A 173 17.71 -11.85 17.35
C GLU A 173 17.80 -11.85 15.81
N VAL A 174 17.33 -10.78 15.16
CA VAL A 174 17.44 -10.62 13.70
C VAL A 174 18.91 -10.54 13.28
N MET A 175 19.76 -9.85 14.05
CA MET A 175 21.18 -9.73 13.78
C MET A 175 21.92 -11.06 13.98
N GLU A 176 21.53 -11.88 14.97
CA GLU A 176 22.07 -13.23 15.19
C GLU A 176 21.67 -14.21 14.08
N ARG A 177 20.46 -14.07 13.53
CA ARG A 177 19.92 -14.87 12.42
C ARG A 177 20.20 -14.27 11.04
N SER A 178 21.27 -13.49 10.93
CA SER A 178 21.67 -12.92 9.66
C SER A 178 23.17 -12.70 9.60
N HIS A 179 23.69 -12.51 8.39
CA HIS A 179 25.07 -12.10 8.19
C HIS A 179 25.17 -10.97 7.16
N GLN A 180 26.26 -10.21 7.28
CA GLN A 180 26.54 -9.08 6.41
C GLN A 180 27.11 -9.60 5.07
N MET A 181 26.44 -9.29 3.95
CA MET A 181 26.95 -9.70 2.62
C MET A 181 27.91 -8.67 2.02
N ILE A 182 27.60 -7.39 2.18
CA ILE A 182 28.38 -6.24 1.69
C ILE A 182 28.70 -5.29 2.84
N LEU A 183 29.70 -4.41 2.74
CA LEU A 183 29.97 -3.43 3.79
C LEU A 183 28.69 -2.66 4.19
N ASN A 184 28.40 -2.65 5.49
CA ASN A 184 27.22 -1.96 6.02
C ASN A 184 27.42 -0.43 5.92
N PRO A 185 26.63 0.28 5.10
CA PRO A 185 26.78 1.72 4.93
C PRO A 185 26.35 2.53 6.17
N TYR A 186 25.64 1.93 7.13
CA TYR A 186 25.25 2.58 8.38
C TYR A 186 26.28 2.43 9.50
N ALA A 187 27.26 1.54 9.35
CA ALA A 187 28.26 1.29 10.39
C ALA A 187 29.17 2.50 10.61
N GLY A 188 29.39 2.87 11.88
CA GLY A 188 30.26 3.98 12.28
C GLY A 188 29.66 5.37 12.14
N HIS A 189 28.42 5.48 11.65
CA HIS A 189 27.67 6.74 11.64
C HIS A 189 26.96 6.98 12.97
N LYS A 190 26.75 8.26 13.32
CA LYS A 190 25.99 8.65 14.50
C LYS A 190 24.49 8.38 14.31
N ASP A 191 23.79 8.05 15.38
CA ASP A 191 22.36 7.68 15.36
C ASP A 191 21.46 8.74 14.69
N GLU A 192 21.80 10.02 14.85
CA GLU A 192 21.12 11.15 14.20
C GLU A 192 21.06 11.07 12.66
N HIS A 193 21.99 10.34 12.03
CA HIS A 193 22.04 10.13 10.58
C HIS A 193 21.48 8.76 10.16
N ARG A 194 21.14 7.90 11.13
CA ARG A 194 20.79 6.50 10.89
C ARG A 194 19.34 6.21 11.25
N ASN A 195 18.65 7.13 11.91
CA ASN A 195 17.26 6.93 12.30
C ASN A 195 16.32 7.12 11.09
N ILE A 196 15.38 6.20 10.89
CA ILE A 196 14.36 6.23 9.82
C ILE A 196 13.35 7.36 10.01
N LEU A 197 13.16 7.87 11.23
CA LEU A 197 12.28 9.00 11.50
C LEU A 197 12.86 10.34 10.99
N VAL A 198 14.15 10.37 10.68
CA VAL A 198 14.82 11.54 10.11
C VAL A 198 14.64 11.53 8.58
N LYS A 199 13.73 12.35 8.05
CA LYS A 199 13.45 12.44 6.60
C LYS A 199 14.69 12.63 5.71
N LYS A 200 15.75 13.29 6.21
CA LYS A 200 17.02 13.45 5.48
C LYS A 200 17.72 12.11 5.18
N ASN A 201 17.53 11.09 6.05
CA ASN A 201 18.06 9.75 5.87
C ASN A 201 17.28 8.95 4.81
N TRP A 202 16.06 9.36 4.43
CA TRP A 202 15.22 8.59 3.49
C TRP A 202 15.84 8.46 2.11
N GLU A 203 16.53 9.50 1.61
CA GLU A 203 17.29 9.38 0.36
C GLU A 203 18.40 8.34 0.47
N SER A 204 19.12 8.29 1.60
CA SER A 204 20.14 7.26 1.84
C SER A 204 19.54 5.86 1.92
N ILE A 205 18.40 5.68 2.60
CA ILE A 205 17.70 4.39 2.63
C ILE A 205 17.32 3.95 1.21
N LYS A 206 16.78 4.86 0.40
CA LYS A 206 16.42 4.57 -0.99
C LYS A 206 17.62 4.23 -1.87
N GLU A 207 18.76 4.91 -1.68
CA GLU A 207 20.00 4.56 -2.38
C GLU A 207 20.53 3.18 -1.95
N PHE A 208 20.53 2.89 -0.65
CA PHE A 208 21.00 1.61 -0.14
C PHE A 208 20.03 0.46 -0.40
N ALA A 209 18.79 0.74 -0.78
CA ALA A 209 17.83 -0.29 -1.19
C ALA A 209 18.22 -0.99 -2.50
N LEU A 210 19.12 -0.39 -3.29
CA LEU A 210 19.76 -1.03 -4.46
C LEU A 210 20.75 -2.12 -4.08
N LEU A 211 21.23 -2.14 -2.83
CA LEU A 211 22.13 -3.19 -2.35
C LEU A 211 21.38 -4.51 -2.22
N ASP A 212 22.08 -5.61 -2.47
CA ASP A 212 21.53 -6.92 -2.21
C ASP A 212 21.43 -7.16 -0.70
N GLY A 213 20.25 -7.54 -0.23
CA GLY A 213 19.96 -7.91 1.15
C GLY A 213 18.73 -7.22 1.71
N ILE A 214 18.71 -7.10 3.04
CA ILE A 214 17.65 -6.45 3.82
C ILE A 214 18.22 -5.34 4.70
N PHE A 215 17.33 -4.51 5.23
CA PHE A 215 17.62 -3.57 6.31
C PHE A 215 17.17 -4.17 7.64
N VAL A 216 17.94 -3.94 8.69
CA VAL A 216 17.56 -4.22 10.08
C VAL A 216 17.39 -2.88 10.79
N ILE A 217 16.21 -2.65 11.35
CA ILE A 217 15.78 -1.37 11.93
C ILE A 217 15.20 -1.66 13.31
N SER A 218 15.62 -0.91 14.33
CA SER A 218 15.10 -1.09 15.69
C SER A 218 13.66 -0.61 15.85
N GLU A 219 13.08 -0.97 16.97
CA GLU A 219 11.74 -0.61 17.44
C GLU A 219 11.55 0.92 17.50
N GLU A 220 12.63 1.66 17.80
CA GLU A 220 12.71 3.13 17.87
C GLU A 220 13.20 3.77 16.55
N GLY A 221 13.35 2.96 15.50
CA GLY A 221 13.65 3.41 14.15
C GLY A 221 15.13 3.57 13.82
N LEU A 222 16.06 3.08 14.64
CA LEU A 222 17.48 3.14 14.31
C LEU A 222 17.83 2.10 13.24
N VAL A 223 18.38 2.52 12.10
CA VAL A 223 18.87 1.57 11.10
C VAL A 223 20.21 1.00 11.55
N HIS A 224 20.20 -0.28 11.93
CA HIS A 224 21.38 -1.03 12.36
C HIS A 224 22.26 -1.45 11.19
N ALA A 225 21.63 -1.94 10.13
CA ALA A 225 22.35 -2.41 8.96
C ALA A 225 21.51 -2.35 7.68
N ALA A 226 22.20 -2.25 6.55
CA ALA A 226 21.66 -2.53 5.22
C ALA A 226 22.54 -3.57 4.52
N GLY A 227 21.97 -4.34 3.59
CA GLY A 227 22.71 -5.33 2.81
C GLY A 227 23.03 -6.63 3.55
N ARG A 228 22.11 -7.08 4.43
CA ARG A 228 22.22 -8.35 5.16
C ARG A 228 21.46 -9.48 4.49
N TYR A 229 21.94 -10.71 4.66
CA TYR A 229 21.23 -11.92 4.29
C TYR A 229 20.65 -12.58 5.54
N LEU A 230 19.41 -13.05 5.47
CA LEU A 230 18.74 -13.73 6.58
C LEU A 230 19.05 -15.23 6.54
N ASP A 231 19.65 -15.74 7.61
CA ASP A 231 20.01 -17.14 7.82
C ASP A 231 18.86 -17.90 8.50
N VAL A 232 17.74 -18.02 7.79
CA VAL A 232 16.48 -18.58 8.32
C VAL A 232 16.04 -19.84 7.57
N ASP A 233 15.48 -20.81 8.31
CA ASP A 233 14.87 -21.99 7.70
C ASP A 233 13.45 -21.66 7.24
N ALA A 234 13.31 -21.51 5.93
CA ALA A 234 12.07 -21.20 5.23
C ALA A 234 11.09 -22.39 5.10
N LYS A 235 11.41 -23.56 5.66
CA LYS A 235 10.47 -24.69 5.67
C LYS A 235 9.15 -24.30 6.34
N ASP A 236 8.06 -24.82 5.78
CA ASP A 236 6.70 -24.69 6.30
C ASP A 236 6.16 -23.25 6.38
N ILE A 237 6.80 -22.30 5.69
CA ILE A 237 6.22 -20.97 5.47
C ILE A 237 5.16 -21.06 4.37
N ASP A 238 3.91 -20.83 4.77
CA ASP A 238 2.76 -20.80 3.88
C ASP A 238 2.57 -19.41 3.29
N ILE A 239 3.37 -19.10 2.26
CA ILE A 239 3.21 -17.89 1.46
C ILE A 239 2.83 -18.21 0.01
N GLU A 240 2.26 -17.21 -0.67
CA GLU A 240 1.83 -17.31 -2.06
C GLU A 240 2.95 -17.84 -2.97
N LYS A 241 2.61 -18.81 -3.83
CA LYS A 241 3.57 -19.41 -4.76
C LYS A 241 4.04 -18.37 -5.78
N GLY A 242 5.34 -18.38 -6.07
CA GLY A 242 5.95 -17.45 -7.03
C GLY A 242 6.63 -16.24 -6.40
N LEU A 243 6.55 -16.09 -5.08
CA LEU A 243 7.34 -15.11 -4.33
C LEU A 243 8.82 -15.53 -4.27
N GLY A 244 9.71 -14.55 -4.46
CA GLY A 244 11.16 -14.77 -4.44
C GLY A 244 11.72 -15.04 -3.04
N GLY A 245 12.97 -15.50 -2.98
CA GLY A 245 13.61 -15.91 -1.72
C GLY A 245 13.56 -14.87 -0.60
N ARG A 246 13.64 -13.56 -0.93
CA ARG A 246 13.56 -12.48 0.07
C ARG A 246 12.21 -12.43 0.79
N HIS A 247 11.09 -12.70 0.11
CA HIS A 247 9.77 -12.76 0.74
C HIS A 247 9.67 -13.97 1.67
N VAL A 248 10.17 -15.13 1.24
CA VAL A 248 10.17 -16.35 2.06
C VAL A 248 11.01 -16.15 3.32
N SER A 249 12.21 -15.59 3.19
CA SER A 249 13.08 -15.29 4.33
C SER A 249 12.49 -14.22 5.25
N ALA A 250 11.82 -13.20 4.70
CA ALA A 250 11.13 -12.18 5.48
C ALA A 250 9.98 -12.76 6.31
N ALA A 251 9.15 -13.62 5.73
CA ALA A 251 8.13 -14.34 6.49
C ALA A 251 8.78 -15.25 7.54
N ALA A 252 9.81 -16.03 7.18
CA ALA A 252 10.50 -16.93 8.10
C ALA A 252 11.12 -16.21 9.30
N ILE A 253 11.78 -15.06 9.11
CA ILE A 253 12.36 -14.33 10.23
C ILE A 253 11.27 -13.81 11.19
N THR A 254 10.13 -13.35 10.68
CA THR A 254 9.02 -12.88 11.53
C THR A 254 8.31 -14.02 12.26
N ARG A 255 8.47 -15.28 11.82
CA ARG A 255 7.99 -16.46 12.54
C ARG A 255 8.90 -16.78 13.73
N ASP A 256 10.21 -16.63 13.53
CA ASP A 256 11.24 -17.05 14.48
C ASP A 256 11.61 -15.95 15.49
N THR A 257 11.14 -14.72 15.27
CA THR A 257 11.44 -13.51 16.06
C THR A 257 10.17 -12.70 16.29
N PHE A 258 10.23 -11.68 17.15
CA PHE A 258 9.14 -10.73 17.33
C PHE A 258 9.15 -9.60 16.28
N ALA A 259 10.04 -9.66 15.28
CA ALA A 259 10.15 -8.65 14.25
C ALA A 259 8.95 -8.62 13.30
N ILE A 260 8.78 -7.48 12.62
CA ILE A 260 7.84 -7.26 11.52
C ILE A 260 8.64 -7.06 10.24
N ALA A 261 8.21 -7.64 9.13
CA ALA A 261 8.90 -7.45 7.86
C ALA A 261 8.03 -6.69 6.84
N VAL A 262 8.57 -5.61 6.30
CA VAL A 262 8.00 -4.87 5.16
C VAL A 262 8.85 -5.19 3.93
N THR A 263 8.27 -5.82 2.92
CA THR A 263 8.97 -6.22 1.69
C THR A 263 8.44 -5.45 0.49
N ILE A 264 9.34 -5.14 -0.46
CA ILE A 264 8.99 -4.55 -1.75
C ILE A 264 9.42 -5.51 -2.86
N SER A 265 8.49 -5.91 -3.73
CA SER A 265 8.75 -6.81 -4.84
C SER A 265 9.36 -6.08 -6.04
N GLU A 266 10.51 -6.56 -6.52
CA GLU A 266 11.17 -6.03 -7.73
C GLU A 266 10.30 -6.17 -8.98
N SER A 267 9.53 -7.25 -9.11
CA SER A 267 8.75 -7.52 -10.32
C SER A 267 7.52 -6.61 -10.48
N GLY A 268 6.94 -6.15 -9.37
CA GLY A 268 5.62 -5.51 -9.36
C GLY A 268 5.52 -4.18 -8.62
N GLY A 269 6.52 -3.82 -7.80
CA GLY A 269 6.37 -2.72 -6.83
C GLY A 269 5.33 -3.03 -5.75
N THR A 270 5.00 -4.31 -5.55
CA THR A 270 4.05 -4.73 -4.52
C THR A 270 4.72 -4.63 -3.15
N VAL A 271 4.06 -3.98 -2.19
CA VAL A 271 4.48 -3.90 -0.80
C VAL A 271 3.72 -4.96 0.01
N ARG A 272 4.45 -5.77 0.78
CA ARG A 272 3.85 -6.78 1.66
C ARG A 272 4.35 -6.63 3.09
N VAL A 273 3.48 -6.89 4.06
CA VAL A 273 3.81 -6.90 5.50
C VAL A 273 3.64 -8.30 6.06
N TYR A 274 4.68 -8.79 6.74
CA TYR A 274 4.67 -10.07 7.43
C TYR A 274 4.84 -9.89 8.94
N MET A 275 4.12 -10.71 9.69
CA MET A 275 4.22 -10.84 11.14
C MET A 275 3.88 -12.29 11.51
N ASP A 276 4.61 -12.89 12.45
CA ASP A 276 4.40 -14.28 12.89
C ASP A 276 4.40 -15.31 11.75
N GLY A 277 5.19 -15.06 10.70
CA GLY A 277 5.26 -15.91 9.52
C GLY A 277 4.06 -15.82 8.58
N LYS A 278 3.12 -14.91 8.85
CA LYS A 278 1.91 -14.70 8.05
C LYS A 278 1.98 -13.39 7.31
N GLU A 279 1.38 -13.37 6.12
CA GLU A 279 1.12 -12.13 5.41
C GLU A 279 -0.09 -11.43 6.02
N LEU A 280 0.12 -10.22 6.53
CA LEU A 280 -0.97 -9.37 7.02
C LEU A 280 -1.49 -8.46 5.90
N LEU A 281 -0.59 -8.01 5.01
CA LEU A 281 -0.88 -7.03 3.97
C LEU A 281 -0.21 -7.41 2.66
N CYS A 282 -0.93 -7.25 1.55
CA CYS A 282 -0.37 -7.22 0.20
C CYS A 282 -1.03 -6.10 -0.59
N LEU A 283 -0.24 -5.08 -0.92
CA LEU A 283 -0.68 -3.93 -1.70
C LEU A 283 0.16 -3.80 -2.95
N ASP A 284 -0.50 -3.91 -4.09
CA ASP A 284 0.13 -3.60 -5.36
C ASP A 284 0.39 -2.10 -5.46
N TYR A 285 1.42 -1.71 -6.20
CA TYR A 285 1.66 -0.30 -6.45
C TYR A 285 0.41 0.34 -7.08
N ILE A 286 -0.11 1.34 -6.39
CA ILE A 286 -1.17 2.24 -6.84
C ILE A 286 -0.47 3.48 -7.39
N GLU A 287 -0.71 3.82 -8.66
CA GLU A 287 -0.30 5.13 -9.17
C GLU A 287 -0.85 6.20 -8.24
N ARG A 288 0.05 7.04 -7.70
CA ARG A 288 -0.35 8.02 -6.70
C ARG A 288 -1.56 8.79 -7.19
N PRO A 289 -2.60 8.97 -6.35
CA PRO A 289 -3.79 9.64 -6.78
C PRO A 289 -3.45 11.06 -7.26
N VAL A 290 -3.87 11.41 -8.48
CA VAL A 290 -3.56 12.72 -9.04
C VAL A 290 -4.56 13.73 -8.49
N LEU A 291 -4.05 14.81 -7.91
CA LEU A 291 -4.89 15.89 -7.41
C LEU A 291 -5.57 16.58 -8.60
N GLY A 292 -6.90 16.48 -8.62
CA GLY A 292 -7.76 17.05 -9.63
C GLY A 292 -8.00 18.54 -9.42
N ASN A 293 -8.25 19.26 -10.52
CA ASN A 293 -8.72 20.64 -10.46
C ASN A 293 -10.26 20.66 -10.37
N ALA A 294 -10.83 20.93 -9.19
CA ALA A 294 -12.20 21.42 -9.10
C ALA A 294 -12.22 22.93 -9.37
N ARG A 295 -13.37 23.49 -9.80
CA ARG A 295 -13.53 24.95 -9.74
C ARG A 295 -13.49 25.36 -8.27
N GLN A 296 -12.44 26.07 -7.87
CA GLN A 296 -12.37 26.63 -6.52
C GLN A 296 -13.49 27.66 -6.34
N ARG A 297 -14.19 27.61 -5.21
CA ARG A 297 -15.09 28.70 -4.86
C ARG A 297 -14.22 29.94 -4.64
N LEU A 298 -14.39 30.93 -5.51
CA LEU A 298 -13.80 32.25 -5.29
C LEU A 298 -14.43 32.81 -4.01
N GLN A 299 -13.59 33.06 -2.99
CA GLN A 299 -13.98 33.77 -1.77
C GLN A 299 -14.36 35.22 -2.05
#